data_AF-A0A7Y7C6N8-F1
#
_entry.id   AF-A0A7Y7C6N8-F1
#
_cell.length_a   1.000
_cell.length_b   1.000
_cell.length_c   1.000
_cell.angle_alpha   90.00
_cell.angle_beta   90.00
_cell.angle_gamma   90.00
#
_symmetry.space_group_name_H-M   'P 1'
#
loop_
_entity.id
_entity.type
_entity.pdbx_description
1 polymer ?
#
loop_
_entity_poly.entity_id
_entity_poly.type
_entity_poly.pdbx_seq_one_letter_code
_entity_poly.pdbx_strand_id
1 'polypeptide(L)'
;MIQGSGRCHYHPERAGLGVCVECRRVICRECTTQFEGINRCANCLAQRLKALEGPGERREWSAGNVVLALMSLALVWGGVLLIAQAAAS
;
A
#
# COMPACT_ATOMS: atom_id res chain seq x y z
N MET A 1 -15.81 -2.78 -27.20
CA MET A 1 -15.71 -4.07 -27.92
C MET A 1 -14.75 -4.96 -27.16
N ILE A 2 -15.27 -5.98 -26.47
CA ILE A 2 -14.45 -6.98 -25.77
C ILE A 2 -13.85 -7.93 -26.81
N GLN A 3 -12.60 -7.67 -27.21
CA GLN A 3 -11.83 -8.56 -28.07
C GLN A 3 -11.34 -9.74 -27.24
N GLY A 4 -12.08 -10.84 -27.25
CA GLY A 4 -11.62 -12.09 -26.70
C GLY A 4 -12.23 -13.22 -27.49
N SER A 5 -11.43 -14.23 -27.83
CA SER A 5 -11.81 -15.42 -28.60
C SER A 5 -12.96 -16.26 -27.98
N GLY A 6 -13.62 -15.77 -26.93
CA GLY A 6 -14.51 -16.54 -26.06
C GLY A 6 -13.77 -17.59 -25.23
N ARG A 7 -12.43 -17.64 -25.30
CA ARG A 7 -11.60 -18.66 -24.66
C ARG A 7 -10.71 -18.04 -23.59
N CYS A 8 -10.31 -18.85 -22.62
CA CYS A 8 -9.37 -18.40 -21.61
C CYS A 8 -8.00 -18.13 -22.23
N HIS A 9 -7.39 -17.00 -21.87
CA HIS A 9 -6.06 -16.62 -22.32
C HIS A 9 -4.97 -17.63 -21.91
N TYR A 10 -5.08 -18.23 -20.71
CA TYR A 10 -4.12 -19.19 -20.18
C TYR A 10 -4.43 -20.64 -20.57
N HIS A 11 -5.69 -20.90 -20.90
CA HIS A 11 -6.22 -22.22 -21.22
C HIS A 11 -7.05 -22.11 -22.50
N PRO A 12 -6.40 -22.09 -23.67
CA PRO A 12 -7.11 -21.95 -24.94
C PRO A 12 -8.18 -23.02 -25.11
N GLU A 13 -8.05 -24.19 -24.52
CA GLU A 13 -9.05 -25.27 -24.55
C GLU A 13 -10.34 -24.93 -23.79
N ARG A 14 -10.31 -23.99 -22.83
CA ARG A 14 -11.45 -23.68 -21.93
C ARG A 14 -12.24 -22.45 -22.35
N ALA A 15 -13.52 -22.45 -22.02
CA ALA A 15 -14.39 -21.29 -22.19
C ALA A 15 -13.99 -20.15 -21.24
N GLY A 16 -13.98 -18.94 -21.79
CA GLY A 16 -13.82 -17.71 -21.04
C GLY A 16 -15.12 -17.31 -20.34
N LEU A 17 -15.07 -17.14 -19.03
CA LEU A 17 -16.25 -16.83 -18.20
C LEU A 17 -16.17 -15.46 -17.52
N GLY A 18 -14.97 -14.88 -17.43
CA GLY A 18 -14.74 -13.56 -16.86
C GLY A 18 -13.71 -12.77 -17.65
N VAL A 19 -13.68 -11.45 -17.41
CA VAL A 19 -12.67 -10.54 -17.94
C VAL A 19 -11.91 -9.94 -16.77
N CYS A 20 -10.59 -10.04 -16.78
CA CYS A 20 -9.78 -9.36 -15.77
C CYS A 20 -9.90 -7.84 -15.94
N VAL A 21 -10.26 -7.11 -14.88
CA VAL A 21 -10.45 -5.65 -14.96
C VAL A 21 -9.17 -4.87 -15.29
N GLU A 22 -7.99 -5.43 -14.97
CA GLU A 22 -6.70 -4.75 -15.14
C GLU A 22 -6.11 -4.99 -16.54
N CYS A 23 -5.90 -6.25 -16.93
CA CYS A 23 -5.30 -6.58 -18.22
C CYS A 23 -6.30 -6.87 -19.34
N ARG A 24 -7.62 -6.85 -19.04
CA ARG A 24 -8.73 -7.08 -19.98
C ARG A 24 -8.70 -8.42 -20.72
N ARG A 25 -7.93 -9.39 -20.23
CA ARG A 25 -7.88 -10.75 -20.75
C ARG A 25 -9.12 -11.53 -20.33
N VAL A 26 -9.68 -12.29 -21.27
CA VAL A 26 -10.73 -13.29 -20.99
C VAL A 26 -10.10 -14.49 -20.27
N ILE A 27 -10.72 -14.95 -19.20
CA ILE A 27 -10.21 -16.01 -18.31
C ILE A 27 -11.32 -16.99 -17.90
N CYS A 28 -10.95 -18.26 -17.69
CA CYS A 28 -11.87 -19.31 -17.23
C CYS A 28 -12.16 -19.19 -15.73
N ARG A 29 -13.07 -20.05 -15.23
CA ARG A 29 -13.45 -20.13 -13.82
C ARG A 29 -12.26 -20.37 -12.89
N GLU A 30 -11.28 -21.16 -13.31
CA GLU A 30 -10.11 -21.47 -12.47
C GLU A 30 -9.09 -20.33 -12.47
N CYS A 31 -9.00 -19.57 -13.56
CA CYS A 31 -8.08 -18.43 -13.66
C CYS A 31 -8.65 -17.12 -13.09
N THR A 32 -9.97 -17.04 -12.88
CA THR A 32 -10.62 -15.86 -12.30
C THR A 32 -10.64 -15.94 -10.79
N THR A 33 -10.17 -14.88 -10.15
CA THR A 33 -10.29 -14.68 -8.71
C THR A 33 -11.06 -13.40 -8.49
N GLN A 34 -12.15 -13.47 -7.72
CA GLN A 34 -12.88 -12.28 -7.30
C GLN A 34 -12.16 -11.66 -6.11
N PHE A 35 -11.76 -10.40 -6.27
CA PHE A 35 -11.23 -9.57 -5.20
C PHE A 35 -12.08 -8.31 -5.16
N GLU A 36 -12.67 -7.98 -4.00
CA GLU A 36 -13.64 -6.88 -3.87
C GLU A 36 -14.83 -7.00 -4.86
N GLY A 37 -15.28 -8.23 -5.14
CA GLY A 37 -16.37 -8.50 -6.10
C GLY A 37 -16.00 -8.30 -7.57
N ILE A 38 -14.72 -8.03 -7.89
CA ILE A 38 -14.25 -7.79 -9.26
C ILE A 38 -13.30 -8.90 -9.70
N ASN A 39 -13.55 -9.42 -10.91
CA ASN A 39 -12.73 -10.46 -11.53
C ASN A 39 -11.31 -9.96 -11.86
N ARG A 40 -10.30 -10.66 -11.36
CA ARG A 40 -8.88 -10.46 -11.66
C ARG A 40 -8.22 -11.80 -12.01
N CYS A 41 -7.20 -11.77 -12.87
CA CYS A 41 -6.35 -12.94 -13.08
C CYS A 41 -5.28 -13.01 -11.98
N ALA A 42 -4.72 -14.20 -11.75
CA ALA A 42 -3.73 -14.45 -10.71
C ALA A 42 -2.53 -13.49 -10.77
N ASN A 43 -2.02 -13.18 -11.97
CA ASN A 43 -0.85 -12.29 -12.12
C ASN A 43 -1.16 -10.85 -11.69
N CYS A 44 -2.27 -10.28 -12.18
CA CYS A 44 -2.73 -8.95 -11.79
C CYS A 44 -3.05 -8.87 -10.29
N LEU A 45 -3.72 -9.88 -9.75
CA LEU A 45 -4.00 -9.94 -8.32
C LEU A 45 -2.72 -9.97 -7.48
N ALA A 46 -1.71 -10.75 -7.88
CA ALA A 46 -0.43 -10.79 -7.18
C ALA A 46 0.29 -9.44 -7.20
N GLN A 47 0.26 -8.72 -8.32
CA GLN A 47 0.83 -7.36 -8.39
C GLN A 47 0.07 -6.38 -7.47
N ARG A 48 -1.27 -6.48 -7.42
CA ARG A 48 -2.09 -5.65 -6.54
C ARG A 48 -1.80 -5.94 -5.07
N LEU A 49 -1.69 -7.21 -4.69
CA LEU A 49 -1.34 -7.60 -3.32
C LEU A 49 0.04 -7.06 -2.92
N LYS A 50 1.04 -7.15 -3.79
CA LYS A 50 2.36 -6.54 -3.56
C LYS A 50 2.32 -5.04 -3.40
N ALA A 51 1.43 -4.35 -4.12
CA ALA A 51 1.25 -2.90 -3.97
C ALA A 51 0.59 -2.54 -2.62
N LEU A 52 -0.29 -3.40 -2.10
CA LEU A 52 -0.88 -3.27 -0.77
C LEU A 52 0.13 -3.58 0.35
N GLU A 53 1.10 -4.46 0.08
CA GLU A 53 2.28 -4.73 0.91
C GLU A 53 3.35 -3.60 0.83
N GLY A 54 2.97 -2.40 0.38
CA GLY A 54 3.82 -1.21 0.33
C GLY A 54 4.63 -1.01 1.62
N PRO A 55 5.78 -0.29 1.55
CA PRO A 55 6.91 -0.43 2.46
C PRO A 55 6.43 -0.60 3.90
N GLY A 56 6.58 -1.83 4.38
CA GLY A 56 6.22 -2.22 5.73
C GLY A 56 6.81 -1.23 6.72
N GLU A 57 5.98 -0.86 7.69
CA GLU A 57 6.29 0.06 8.78
C GLU A 57 6.30 1.54 8.36
N ARG A 58 5.29 2.27 8.84
CA ARG A 58 5.40 3.72 9.00
C ARG A 58 6.63 3.95 9.89
N ARG A 59 7.77 4.29 9.30
CA ARG A 59 8.98 4.65 10.05
C ARG A 59 8.74 6.03 10.68
N GLU A 60 8.00 6.05 11.78
CA GLU A 60 7.55 7.27 12.49
C GLU A 60 8.73 8.12 12.99
N TRP A 61 9.90 7.49 13.17
CA TRP A 61 11.14 8.15 13.53
C TRP A 61 11.98 8.45 12.28
N SER A 62 11.62 9.53 11.59
CA SER A 62 12.52 10.18 10.65
C SER A 62 13.62 10.93 11.40
N ALA A 63 14.78 11.13 10.78
CA ALA A 63 15.84 11.96 11.35
C ALA A 63 15.34 13.38 11.69
N GLY A 64 14.41 13.92 10.88
CA GLY A 64 13.75 15.18 11.15
C GLY A 64 12.92 15.17 12.44
N ASN A 65 12.14 14.11 12.68
CA ASN A 65 11.35 13.98 13.91
C ASN A 65 12.24 13.83 15.15
N VAL A 66 13.38 13.14 15.03
CA VAL A 66 14.38 13.05 16.11
C VAL A 66 14.95 14.44 16.42
N VAL A 67 15.35 15.21 15.41
CA VAL A 67 15.88 16.57 15.60
C VAL A 67 14.84 17.48 16.25
N LEU A 68 13.60 17.46 15.77
CA LEU A 68 12.51 18.25 16.33
C LEU A 68 12.27 17.90 17.82
N ALA A 69 12.28 16.60 18.16
CA ALA A 69 12.11 16.14 19.53
C ALA A 69 13.24 16.64 20.45
N LEU A 70 14.49 16.55 20.00
CA LEU A 70 15.65 17.03 20.75
C LEU A 70 15.62 18.57 20.94
N MET A 71 15.27 19.32 19.89
CA MET A 71 15.12 20.78 19.98
C MET A 71 14.02 21.17 20.96
N SER A 72 12.87 20.49 20.91
CA SER A 72 11.74 20.74 21.81
C SER A 72 12.13 20.48 23.26
N LEU A 73 12.84 19.38 23.52
CA LEU A 73 13.35 19.04 24.85
C LEU A 73 14.32 20.12 25.36
N ALA A 74 15.26 20.56 24.52
CA ALA A 74 16.24 21.59 24.89
C ALA A 74 15.58 22.93 25.23
N LEU A 75 14.58 23.35 24.44
CA LEU A 75 13.84 24.59 24.69
C LEU A 75 13.05 24.55 25.99
N VAL A 76 12.32 23.45 26.24
CA VAL A 76 11.53 23.29 27.47
C VAL A 76 12.45 23.25 28.69
N TRP A 77 13.50 22.44 28.65
CA TRP A 77 14.43 22.30 29.76
C TRP A 77 15.18 23.61 30.06
N GLY A 78 15.68 24.26 29.01
CA GLY A 78 16.36 25.56 29.13
C GLY A 78 15.43 26.63 29.71
N GLY A 79 14.19 26.70 29.24
CA GLY A 79 13.19 27.64 29.77
C GLY A 79 12.91 27.43 31.26
N VAL A 80 12.76 26.17 31.70
CA VAL A 80 12.55 25.85 33.13
C VAL A 80 13.75 26.31 33.98
N LEU A 81 14.98 26.07 33.53
CA LEU A 81 16.17 26.50 34.26
C LEU A 81 16.28 28.02 34.38
N LEU A 82 15.96 28.75 33.31
CA LEU A 82 15.97 30.22 33.33
C LEU A 82 14.94 30.79 34.32
N ILE A 83 13.72 30.23 34.31
CA ILE A 83 12.67 30.63 35.27
C ILE A 83 13.11 30.31 36.70
N ALA A 84 13.69 29.13 36.94
CA ALA A 84 14.18 28.74 38.26
C ALA A 84 15.29 29.67 38.77
N GLN A 85 16.22 30.07 37.90
CA GLN A 85 17.27 31.03 38.25
C GLN A 85 16.71 32.41 38.56
N ALA A 86 15.77 32.91 37.74
CA ALA A 86 15.13 34.20 37.96
C ALA A 86 14.26 34.25 39.22
N ALA A 87 13.68 33.11 39.62
CA ALA A 87 12.93 33.00 40.88
C ALA A 87 13.84 32.88 42.13
N ALA A 88 15.10 32.49 41.93
CA ALA A 88 16.09 32.34 42.99
C ALA A 88 16.97 33.60 43.20
N SER A 89 16.88 34.59 42.30
CA SER A 89 17.52 35.91 42.38
C SER A 89 16.61 36.95 43.01
#